data_AF-A0AAE4FME5-F1
#
_entry.id   AF-A0AAE4FME5-F1
#
_cell.length_a   1.000
_cell.length_b   1.000
_cell.length_c   1.000
_cell.angle_alpha   90.00
_cell.angle_beta   90.00
_cell.angle_gamma   90.00
#
_symmetry.space_group_name_H-M   'P 1'
#
loop_
_entity.id
_entity.type
_entity.pdbx_description
1 polymer ?
#
loop_
_entity_poly.entity_id
_entity_poly.type
_entity_poly.pdbx_seq_one_letter_code
_entity_poly.pdbx_strand_id
1 'polypeptide(L)'
;MKGIDISMHNSSINFGAVKNSGINVIPTLDIETNNQGRSRSQISDRCIQFLLKFKSLSGYNCMVYTGGFFGRDNLDSRVKQYPGWIAHYGVNTPMETGFNVVGHQYTETGKINGVNGNVDLNNFTDKIFISANKINNNSDSNRSTSTIYGKHSLINSLQQEIIGQGFGSIKVDGIAGEATLNAAPIVKKGARGKISKIIQQMLINIGYSVGSYASDGVFGDGTVTAIKAFQRDSNLSADGIVGKETWKKLFRNLK
;
A
#
# COMPACT_ATOMS: atom_id res chain seq x y z
N MET A 1 5.92 -5.25 -26.49
CA MET A 1 6.74 -6.31 -25.85
C MET A 1 5.75 -7.27 -25.18
N LYS A 2 5.83 -8.59 -25.42
CA LYS A 2 4.86 -9.58 -24.90
C LYS A 2 5.13 -9.80 -23.40
N GLY A 3 4.17 -9.44 -22.55
CA GLY A 3 4.20 -9.77 -21.12
C GLY A 3 3.54 -11.14 -20.89
N ILE A 4 4.14 -11.96 -20.03
CA ILE A 4 3.55 -13.22 -19.55
C ILE A 4 2.69 -12.88 -18.33
N ASP A 5 1.41 -13.22 -18.41
CA ASP A 5 0.53 -13.27 -17.25
C ASP A 5 0.88 -14.51 -16.41
N ILE A 6 0.97 -14.34 -15.09
CA ILE A 6 1.20 -15.42 -14.13
C ILE A 6 -0.01 -15.45 -13.18
N SER A 7 -1.19 -15.72 -13.73
CA SER A 7 -2.40 -15.98 -12.97
C SER A 7 -2.51 -17.48 -12.68
N MET A 8 -2.20 -17.92 -11.45
CA MET A 8 -2.73 -19.19 -10.92
C MET A 8 -2.96 -19.12 -9.40
N HIS A 9 -4.25 -19.12 -9.05
CA HIS A 9 -4.94 -19.91 -8.02
C HIS A 9 -4.32 -20.10 -6.61
N ASN A 10 -5.07 -19.62 -5.60
CA ASN A 10 -5.35 -20.18 -4.26
C ASN A 10 -4.23 -20.85 -3.41
N SER A 11 -2.97 -20.70 -3.79
CA SER A 11 -1.80 -21.20 -3.07
C SER A 11 -1.05 -20.05 -2.37
N SER A 12 -0.20 -20.37 -1.40
CA SER A 12 0.61 -19.38 -0.70
C SER A 12 1.58 -18.71 -1.68
N ILE A 13 1.33 -17.43 -1.98
CA ILE A 13 2.19 -16.65 -2.88
C ILE A 13 3.58 -16.52 -2.24
N ASN A 14 4.61 -17.07 -2.89
CA ASN A 14 5.99 -16.90 -2.49
C ASN A 14 6.53 -15.56 -3.00
N PHE A 15 6.30 -14.50 -2.23
CA PHE A 15 6.76 -13.14 -2.56
C PHE A 15 8.30 -13.03 -2.69
N GLY A 16 9.07 -13.94 -2.09
CA GLY A 16 10.53 -13.99 -2.22
C GLY A 16 11.00 -14.36 -3.63
N ALA A 17 10.24 -15.18 -4.34
CA ALA A 17 10.54 -15.57 -5.74
C ALA A 17 10.43 -14.38 -6.70
N VAL A 18 9.55 -13.42 -6.43
CA VAL A 18 9.33 -12.21 -7.27
C VAL A 18 10.47 -11.20 -7.13
N LYS A 19 11.17 -11.17 -5.99
CA LYS A 19 12.20 -10.15 -5.70
C LYS A 19 13.43 -10.23 -6.61
N ASN A 20 13.76 -11.43 -7.12
CA ASN A 20 15.00 -11.69 -7.87
C ASN A 20 14.73 -12.26 -9.28
N SER A 21 13.48 -12.26 -9.75
CA SER A 21 13.09 -12.90 -11.01
C SER A 21 13.45 -12.10 -12.27
N GLY A 22 14.05 -10.91 -12.14
CA GLY A 22 14.44 -10.08 -13.28
C GLY A 22 13.27 -9.51 -14.08
N ILE A 23 12.08 -9.40 -13.48
CA ILE A 23 10.89 -8.90 -14.17
C ILE A 23 11.07 -7.41 -14.54
N ASN A 24 10.81 -7.08 -15.81
CA ASN A 24 10.88 -5.69 -16.32
C ASN A 24 9.55 -4.94 -16.22
N VAL A 25 8.44 -5.64 -16.03
CA VAL A 25 7.08 -5.07 -15.94
C VAL A 25 6.58 -4.96 -14.51
N ILE A 26 5.70 -4.00 -14.22
CA ILE A 26 5.13 -3.82 -12.89
C ILE A 26 4.32 -5.08 -12.54
N PRO A 27 4.50 -5.66 -11.34
CA PRO A 27 3.65 -6.74 -10.86
C PRO A 27 2.17 -6.34 -10.80
N THR A 28 1.26 -7.29 -10.99
CA THR A 28 -0.19 -7.01 -11.14
C THR A 28 -1.02 -7.77 -10.10
N LEU A 29 -1.94 -7.06 -9.46
CA LEU A 29 -3.07 -7.65 -8.76
C LEU A 29 -4.22 -7.84 -9.74
N ASP A 30 -4.60 -9.09 -9.98
CA ASP A 30 -5.83 -9.44 -10.69
C ASP A 30 -7.02 -9.45 -9.72
N ILE A 31 -8.03 -8.62 -9.98
CA ILE A 31 -9.28 -8.57 -9.22
C ILE A 31 -10.48 -8.32 -10.13
N GLU A 32 -11.30 -9.35 -10.32
CA GLU A 32 -12.46 -9.28 -11.22
C GLU A 32 -13.69 -10.07 -10.71
N THR A 33 -13.63 -10.63 -9.50
CA THR A 33 -14.72 -11.42 -8.92
C THR A 33 -15.13 -10.94 -7.54
N ASN A 34 -16.40 -11.18 -7.20
CA ASN A 34 -16.96 -10.93 -5.87
C ASN A 34 -17.82 -12.12 -5.40
N ASN A 35 -17.25 -13.32 -5.45
CA ASN A 35 -17.96 -14.55 -5.10
C ASN A 35 -18.35 -14.62 -3.61
N GLN A 36 -17.87 -13.68 -2.79
CA GLN A 36 -18.14 -13.61 -1.36
C GLN A 36 -19.15 -12.49 -1.00
N GLY A 37 -19.81 -11.87 -1.99
CA GLY A 37 -20.88 -10.89 -1.76
C GLY A 37 -20.44 -9.65 -0.98
N ARG A 38 -19.18 -9.24 -1.11
CA ARG A 38 -18.62 -8.10 -0.37
C ARG A 38 -19.11 -6.79 -0.93
N SER A 39 -19.17 -5.77 -0.07
CA SER A 39 -19.40 -4.40 -0.52
C SER A 39 -18.19 -3.84 -1.27
N ARG A 40 -18.42 -2.80 -2.09
CA ARG A 40 -17.37 -2.04 -2.80
C ARG A 40 -16.21 -1.61 -1.90
N SER A 41 -16.51 -1.13 -0.70
CA SER A 41 -15.50 -0.70 0.26
C SER A 41 -14.67 -1.88 0.79
N GLN A 42 -15.33 -3.01 1.09
CA GLN A 42 -14.66 -4.22 1.58
C GLN A 42 -13.77 -4.88 0.53
N ILE A 43 -14.18 -4.89 -0.75
CA ILE A 43 -13.33 -5.34 -1.86
C ILE A 43 -12.09 -4.44 -1.95
N SER A 44 -12.31 -3.13 -1.92
CA SER A 44 -11.25 -2.12 -1.99
C SER A 44 -10.27 -2.22 -0.81
N ASP A 45 -10.75 -2.46 0.42
CA ASP A 45 -9.91 -2.69 1.59
C ASP A 45 -8.98 -3.88 1.40
N ARG A 46 -9.47 -4.98 0.83
CA ARG A 46 -8.66 -6.17 0.54
C ARG A 46 -7.63 -5.93 -0.56
N CYS A 47 -8.01 -5.20 -1.61
CA CYS A 47 -7.08 -4.80 -2.66
C CYS A 47 -5.94 -3.95 -2.07
N ILE A 48 -6.27 -2.94 -1.27
CA ILE A 48 -5.28 -2.07 -0.61
C ILE A 48 -4.38 -2.87 0.33
N GLN A 49 -4.94 -3.79 1.14
CA GLN A 49 -4.14 -4.68 1.99
C GLN A 49 -3.14 -5.50 1.17
N PHE A 50 -3.57 -6.09 0.06
CA PHE A 50 -2.69 -6.83 -0.83
C PHE A 50 -1.60 -5.93 -1.43
N LEU A 51 -1.97 -4.79 -2.01
CA LEU A 51 -1.06 -3.87 -2.71
C LEU A 51 0.03 -3.35 -1.75
N LEU A 52 -0.37 -2.97 -0.52
CA LEU A 52 0.58 -2.53 0.51
C LEU A 52 1.48 -3.66 0.99
N LYS A 53 0.92 -4.85 1.23
CA LYS A 53 1.70 -6.01 1.68
C LYS A 53 2.68 -6.47 0.61
N PHE A 54 2.25 -6.52 -0.65
CA PHE A 54 3.08 -6.83 -1.80
C PHE A 54 4.27 -5.87 -1.91
N LYS A 55 4.01 -4.56 -1.83
CA LYS A 55 5.06 -3.54 -1.86
C LYS A 55 6.02 -3.67 -0.68
N SER A 56 5.52 -3.95 0.52
CA SER A 56 6.35 -4.14 1.72
C SER A 56 7.32 -5.31 1.56
N LEU A 57 6.85 -6.45 1.03
CA LEU A 57 7.63 -7.67 0.91
C LEU A 57 8.57 -7.68 -0.31
N SER A 58 8.09 -7.23 -1.47
CA SER A 58 8.82 -7.31 -2.74
C SER A 58 9.70 -6.08 -3.02
N GLY A 59 9.35 -4.92 -2.46
CA GLY A 59 9.95 -3.63 -2.80
C GLY A 59 9.39 -2.98 -4.06
N TYR A 60 8.48 -3.64 -4.79
CA TYR A 60 7.90 -3.13 -6.03
C TYR A 60 6.50 -2.54 -5.80
N ASN A 61 6.17 -1.47 -6.53
CA ASN A 61 4.77 -1.07 -6.71
C ASN A 61 4.03 -2.15 -7.51
N CYS A 62 2.71 -2.19 -7.38
CA CYS A 62 1.84 -3.14 -8.07
C CYS A 62 0.78 -2.37 -8.88
N MET A 63 0.34 -2.89 -10.01
CA MET A 63 -0.81 -2.38 -10.77
C MET A 63 -2.06 -3.22 -10.47
N VAL A 64 -3.23 -2.77 -10.94
CA VAL A 64 -4.49 -3.49 -10.80
C VAL A 64 -5.03 -3.88 -12.17
N TYR A 65 -5.22 -5.17 -12.40
CA TYR A 65 -6.01 -5.70 -13.51
C TYR A 65 -7.45 -5.96 -13.07
N THR A 66 -8.41 -5.61 -13.92
CA THR A 66 -9.85 -5.82 -13.70
C THR A 66 -10.63 -5.68 -15.00
N GLY A 67 -11.77 -6.36 -15.09
CA GLY A 67 -12.81 -6.03 -16.07
C GLY A 67 -13.35 -4.61 -15.91
N GLY A 68 -13.67 -3.93 -17.01
CA GLY A 68 -14.11 -2.53 -17.02
C GLY A 68 -15.31 -2.25 -16.11
N PHE A 69 -16.36 -3.06 -16.22
CA PHE A 69 -17.55 -2.94 -15.36
C PHE A 69 -17.23 -3.22 -13.89
N PHE A 70 -16.47 -4.28 -13.61
CA PHE A 70 -16.09 -4.63 -12.24
C PHE A 70 -15.27 -3.50 -11.60
N GLY A 71 -14.26 -2.99 -12.28
CA GLY A 71 -13.38 -1.93 -11.79
C GLY A 71 -14.10 -0.60 -11.58
N ARG A 72 -15.07 -0.28 -12.43
CA ARG A 72 -15.90 0.92 -12.27
C ARG A 72 -16.78 0.83 -11.01
N ASP A 73 -17.50 -0.28 -10.88
CA ASP A 73 -18.65 -0.40 -9.96
C ASP A 73 -18.27 -0.99 -8.59
N ASN A 74 -17.23 -1.82 -8.52
CA ASN A 74 -16.85 -2.57 -7.32
C ASN A 74 -15.57 -2.10 -6.64
N LEU A 75 -14.81 -1.20 -7.28
CA LEU A 75 -13.59 -0.62 -6.71
C LEU A 75 -13.80 0.89 -6.44
N ASP A 76 -13.41 1.36 -5.26
CA ASP A 76 -13.48 2.77 -4.90
C ASP A 76 -12.22 3.55 -5.27
N SER A 77 -12.24 4.86 -5.04
CA SER A 77 -11.18 5.78 -5.44
C SER A 77 -9.81 5.47 -4.83
N ARG A 78 -9.75 4.73 -3.71
CA ARG A 78 -8.48 4.36 -3.07
C ARG A 78 -7.67 3.41 -3.94
N VAL A 79 -8.33 2.41 -4.55
CA VAL A 79 -7.67 1.44 -5.45
C VAL A 79 -7.32 2.10 -6.79
N LYS A 80 -8.12 3.07 -7.24
CA LYS A 80 -7.94 3.78 -8.51
C LYS A 80 -6.70 4.68 -8.56
N GLN A 81 -6.01 4.89 -7.44
CA GLN A 81 -4.72 5.57 -7.38
C GLN A 81 -3.57 4.74 -7.96
N TYR A 82 -3.76 3.42 -8.10
CA TYR A 82 -2.79 2.52 -8.72
C TYR A 82 -2.99 2.47 -10.24
N PRO A 83 -1.95 2.17 -11.04
CA PRO A 83 -2.11 2.00 -12.49
C PRO A 83 -3.10 0.89 -12.81
N GLY A 84 -3.97 1.12 -13.80
CA GLY A 84 -4.99 0.16 -14.23
C GLY A 84 -4.62 -0.57 -15.51
N TRP A 85 -4.80 -1.89 -15.52
CA TRP A 85 -4.86 -2.72 -16.72
C TRP A 85 -6.31 -3.17 -16.89
N ILE A 86 -7.04 -2.56 -17.84
CA ILE A 86 -8.49 -2.73 -17.94
C ILE A 86 -8.84 -3.71 -19.05
N ALA A 87 -9.60 -4.75 -18.72
CA ALA A 87 -10.22 -5.62 -19.72
C ALA A 87 -11.53 -5.04 -20.21
N HIS A 88 -11.61 -4.77 -21.52
CA HIS A 88 -12.83 -4.33 -22.18
C HIS A 88 -12.76 -4.72 -23.66
N TYR A 89 -13.46 -5.80 -24.01
CA TYR A 89 -13.30 -6.45 -25.31
C TYR A 89 -14.12 -5.78 -26.42
N GLY A 90 -13.62 -5.88 -27.65
CA GLY A 90 -14.34 -5.41 -28.85
C GLY A 90 -14.36 -3.89 -29.02
N VAL A 91 -13.57 -3.15 -28.24
CA VAL A 91 -13.44 -1.69 -28.32
C VAL A 91 -11.99 -1.27 -28.50
N ASN A 92 -11.77 -0.10 -29.09
CA ASN A 92 -10.43 0.47 -29.28
C ASN A 92 -9.91 1.21 -28.03
N THR A 93 -10.83 1.71 -27.21
CA THR A 93 -10.52 2.44 -25.97
C THR A 93 -11.34 1.81 -24.85
N PRO A 94 -10.73 1.43 -23.71
CA PRO A 94 -11.47 0.88 -22.59
C PRO A 94 -12.42 1.93 -22.01
N MET A 95 -13.51 1.47 -21.40
CA MET A 95 -14.48 2.36 -20.78
C MET A 95 -13.86 3.15 -19.62
N GLU A 96 -14.44 4.29 -19.27
CA GLU A 96 -14.00 5.06 -18.12
C GLU A 96 -14.31 4.30 -16.82
N THR A 97 -13.25 3.96 -16.09
CA THR A 97 -13.33 3.27 -14.79
C THR A 97 -12.85 4.15 -13.64
N GLY A 98 -12.22 5.30 -13.94
CA GLY A 98 -11.54 6.19 -12.99
C GLY A 98 -10.10 5.77 -12.64
N PHE A 99 -9.58 4.68 -13.22
CA PHE A 99 -8.16 4.35 -13.15
C PHE A 99 -7.34 5.18 -14.12
N ASN A 100 -6.07 5.44 -13.78
CA ASN A 100 -5.06 5.81 -14.77
C ASN A 100 -4.67 4.56 -15.57
N VAL A 101 -5.23 4.42 -16.78
CA VAL A 101 -5.07 3.22 -17.62
C VAL A 101 -3.67 3.16 -18.23
N VAL A 102 -2.94 2.09 -17.91
CA VAL A 102 -1.61 1.76 -18.43
C VAL A 102 -1.63 0.55 -19.35
N GLY A 103 -2.63 -0.33 -19.20
CA GLY A 103 -2.86 -1.48 -20.05
C GLY A 103 -4.33 -1.62 -20.45
N HIS A 104 -4.59 -2.16 -21.63
CA HIS A 104 -5.91 -2.50 -22.12
C HIS A 104 -5.89 -3.90 -22.72
N GLN A 105 -6.60 -4.85 -22.11
CA GLN A 105 -6.88 -6.14 -22.72
C GLN A 105 -8.12 -5.99 -23.59
N TYR A 106 -7.94 -6.11 -24.90
CA TYR A 106 -8.98 -5.79 -25.89
C TYR A 106 -9.60 -7.04 -26.53
N THR A 107 -9.02 -8.22 -26.31
CA THR A 107 -9.61 -9.51 -26.68
C THR A 107 -8.96 -10.66 -25.91
N GLU A 108 -9.73 -11.70 -25.65
CA GLU A 108 -9.28 -13.02 -25.16
C GLU A 108 -9.15 -14.06 -26.28
N THR A 109 -9.60 -13.74 -27.50
CA THR A 109 -9.69 -14.66 -28.64
C THR A 109 -8.63 -14.42 -29.71
N GLY A 110 -7.57 -13.68 -29.37
CA GLY A 110 -6.49 -13.38 -30.29
C GLY A 110 -5.72 -14.61 -30.77
N LYS A 111 -5.04 -14.46 -31.90
CA LYS A 111 -4.17 -15.48 -32.49
C LYS A 111 -2.75 -14.95 -32.63
N ILE A 112 -1.78 -15.69 -32.09
CA ILE A 112 -0.36 -15.33 -32.15
C ILE A 112 0.42 -16.53 -32.66
N ASN A 113 1.22 -16.31 -33.71
CA ASN A 113 2.13 -17.34 -34.22
C ASN A 113 3.04 -17.85 -33.09
N GLY A 114 3.07 -19.18 -32.94
CA GLY A 114 3.83 -19.86 -31.89
C GLY A 114 3.06 -20.13 -30.59
N VAL A 115 1.79 -19.73 -30.49
CA VAL A 115 0.92 -20.06 -29.34
C VAL A 115 -0.34 -20.74 -29.85
N ASN A 116 -0.60 -21.96 -29.37
CA ASN A 116 -1.81 -22.71 -29.72
C ASN A 116 -3.01 -22.21 -28.91
N GLY A 117 -4.16 -22.12 -29.56
CA GLY A 117 -5.41 -21.72 -28.91
C GLY A 117 -5.75 -20.24 -29.06
N ASN A 118 -6.64 -19.76 -28.20
CA ASN A 118 -6.99 -18.35 -28.06
C ASN A 118 -6.02 -17.70 -27.07
N VAL A 119 -5.67 -16.44 -27.32
CA VAL A 119 -4.68 -15.70 -26.51
C VAL A 119 -5.20 -14.32 -26.20
N ASP A 120 -5.00 -13.90 -24.96
CA ASP A 120 -5.25 -12.53 -24.52
C ASP A 120 -4.31 -11.55 -25.21
N LEU A 121 -4.89 -10.55 -25.86
CA LEU A 121 -4.12 -9.47 -26.49
C LEU A 121 -4.31 -8.16 -25.74
N ASN A 122 -3.17 -7.50 -25.55
CA ASN A 122 -3.04 -6.34 -24.70
C ASN A 122 -2.30 -5.22 -25.41
N ASN A 123 -2.77 -3.99 -25.22
CA ASN A 123 -2.02 -2.78 -25.52
C ASN A 123 -1.52 -2.18 -24.20
N PHE A 124 -0.22 -1.96 -24.08
CA PHE A 124 0.39 -1.33 -22.92
C PHE A 124 1.14 -0.06 -23.33
N THR A 125 1.09 0.94 -22.45
CA THR A 125 2.01 2.09 -22.51
C THR A 125 3.35 1.73 -21.85
N ASP A 126 4.39 2.53 -22.09
CA ASP A 126 5.71 2.32 -21.45
C ASP A 126 5.68 2.44 -19.92
N LYS A 127 4.60 2.99 -19.34
CA LYS A 127 4.40 3.02 -17.88
C LYS A 127 4.20 1.63 -17.28
N ILE A 128 4.11 0.59 -18.10
CA ILE A 128 4.11 -0.82 -17.68
C ILE A 128 5.45 -1.26 -17.10
N PHE A 129 6.56 -0.58 -17.42
CA PHE A 129 7.89 -1.01 -17.00
C PHE A 129 8.29 -0.48 -15.62
N ILE A 130 8.99 -1.32 -14.83
CA ILE A 130 9.49 -0.96 -13.49
C ILE A 130 10.49 0.21 -13.55
N SER A 131 11.27 0.32 -14.62
CA SER A 131 12.32 1.31 -14.82
C SER A 131 11.83 2.75 -14.97
N ALA A 132 10.54 2.99 -15.24
CA ALA A 132 9.97 4.34 -15.28
C ALA A 132 9.86 5.02 -13.90
N ASN A 133 10.21 4.33 -12.81
CA ASN A 133 10.29 4.87 -11.44
C ASN A 133 11.69 4.83 -10.82
N LYS A 134 12.74 4.48 -11.59
CA LYS A 134 14.14 4.65 -11.17
C LYS A 134 14.62 6.03 -11.62
N ILE A 135 14.21 7.09 -10.91
CA ILE A 135 14.99 8.33 -10.92
C ILE A 135 16.08 8.21 -9.85
N ASN A 136 17.31 8.10 -10.34
CA ASN A 136 18.59 8.59 -9.80
C ASN A 136 18.71 8.77 -8.28
N ASN A 137 19.34 7.78 -7.62
CA ASN A 137 19.99 7.97 -6.32
C ASN A 137 21.36 8.66 -6.48
N ASN A 138 21.40 9.82 -7.14
CA ASN A 138 22.54 10.73 -7.05
C ASN A 138 22.11 12.12 -7.51
N SER A 139 22.55 13.13 -6.75
CA SER A 139 22.23 14.58 -6.81
C SER A 139 20.88 15.00 -6.21
N ASP A 140 20.90 15.48 -4.97
CA ASP A 140 20.39 16.81 -4.60
C ASP A 140 20.47 17.06 -3.08
N SER A 141 21.66 17.43 -2.63
CA SER A 141 21.81 18.35 -1.52
C SER A 141 21.17 19.69 -1.90
N ASN A 142 20.25 20.19 -1.07
CA ASN A 142 19.54 21.49 -1.14
C ASN A 142 18.28 21.60 -2.03
N ARG A 143 17.13 21.06 -1.56
CA ARG A 143 15.85 21.82 -1.54
C ARG A 143 14.77 21.20 -0.64
N SER A 144 14.41 21.94 0.41
CA SER A 144 13.09 22.07 1.06
C SER A 144 12.26 20.81 1.39
N THR A 145 12.23 20.46 2.69
CA THR A 145 11.07 19.98 3.46
C THR A 145 10.03 19.12 2.70
N SER A 146 10.48 18.04 2.07
CA SER A 146 9.61 17.16 1.30
C SER A 146 8.66 16.39 2.22
N THR A 147 7.38 16.49 1.90
CA THR A 147 6.20 15.88 2.53
C THR A 147 6.21 14.36 2.33
N ILE A 148 7.18 13.63 2.88
CA ILE A 148 7.44 12.20 2.53
C ILE A 148 6.28 11.26 2.91
N TYR A 149 5.39 11.65 3.84
CA TYR A 149 4.45 10.73 4.50
C TYR A 149 2.97 11.20 4.49
N GLY A 150 2.64 12.32 3.86
CA GLY A 150 1.26 12.83 3.75
C GLY A 150 0.72 13.56 5.00
N LYS A 151 -0.45 14.19 4.86
CA LYS A 151 -1.15 14.94 5.91
C LYS A 151 -2.26 14.07 6.52
N HIS A 152 -2.33 13.97 7.85
CA HIS A 152 -3.34 13.16 8.54
C HIS A 152 -3.72 13.75 9.92
N SER A 153 -4.98 13.59 10.35
CA SER A 153 -5.47 14.12 11.63
C SER A 153 -4.75 13.51 12.84
N LEU A 154 -4.50 12.19 12.84
CA LEU A 154 -3.70 11.51 13.87
C LEU A 154 -2.26 12.05 13.97
N ILE A 155 -1.69 12.58 12.87
CA ILE A 155 -0.37 13.21 12.91
C ILE A 155 -0.45 14.58 13.57
N ASN A 156 -1.51 15.34 13.31
CA ASN A 156 -1.77 16.59 14.02
C ASN A 156 -1.87 16.34 15.54
N SER A 157 -2.63 15.32 15.95
CA SER A 157 -2.73 14.91 17.35
C SER A 157 -1.38 14.47 17.92
N LEU A 158 -0.57 13.73 17.16
CA LEU A 158 0.78 13.34 17.60
C LEU A 158 1.69 14.55 17.79
N GLN A 159 1.69 15.51 16.86
CA GLN A 159 2.50 16.72 16.94
C GLN A 159 2.14 17.56 18.18
N GLN A 160 0.84 17.72 18.46
CA GLN A 160 0.38 18.41 19.67
C GLN A 160 0.91 17.73 20.94
N GLU A 161 0.87 16.40 21.00
CA GLU A 161 1.36 15.64 22.16
C GLU A 161 2.89 15.64 22.27
N ILE A 162 3.63 15.62 21.15
CA ILE A 162 5.09 15.76 21.13
C ILE A 162 5.50 17.09 21.77
N ILE A 163 4.82 18.19 21.40
CA ILE A 163 5.10 19.53 21.94
C ILE A 163 4.67 19.61 23.40
N GLY A 164 3.44 19.20 23.71
CA GLY A 164 2.88 19.29 25.05
C GLY A 164 3.63 18.47 26.10
N GLN A 165 4.32 17.40 25.69
CA GLN A 165 5.14 16.55 26.57
C GLN A 165 6.65 16.87 26.49
N GLY A 166 7.05 17.88 25.72
CA GLY A 166 8.44 18.34 25.65
C GLY A 166 9.39 17.44 24.84
N PHE A 167 8.86 16.57 23.96
CA PHE A 167 9.69 15.72 23.10
C PHE A 167 10.30 16.46 21.91
N GLY A 168 9.75 17.61 21.53
CA GLY A 168 10.36 18.48 20.52
C GLY A 168 9.53 19.72 20.20
N SER A 169 10.21 20.74 19.66
CA SER A 169 9.59 21.98 19.18
C SER A 169 9.36 21.88 17.67
N ILE A 170 8.20 21.37 17.29
CA ILE A 170 7.82 21.15 15.89
C ILE A 170 6.54 21.91 15.52
N LYS A 171 6.27 22.07 14.22
CA LYS A 171 5.01 22.66 13.74
C LYS A 171 3.89 21.64 13.82
N VAL A 172 2.70 22.11 14.20
CA VAL A 172 1.46 21.32 14.08
C VAL A 172 0.79 21.63 12.74
N ASP A 173 1.08 20.82 11.74
CA ASP A 173 0.54 20.96 10.37
C ASP A 173 -0.14 19.68 9.86
N GLY A 174 -0.12 18.62 10.67
CA GLY A 174 -0.61 17.29 10.32
C GLY A 174 0.28 16.55 9.33
N ILE A 175 1.44 17.09 8.98
CA ILE A 175 2.37 16.49 8.01
C ILE A 175 3.42 15.67 8.77
N ALA A 176 3.51 14.38 8.44
CA ALA A 176 4.45 13.47 9.09
C ALA A 176 5.89 13.61 8.54
N GLY A 177 6.41 14.83 8.44
CA GLY A 177 7.75 15.13 7.92
C GLY A 177 8.89 14.71 8.84
N GLU A 178 10.11 15.02 8.42
CA GLU A 178 11.34 14.67 9.16
C GLU A 178 11.38 15.22 10.58
N ALA A 179 10.89 16.45 10.79
CA ALA A 179 10.78 17.06 12.13
C ALA A 179 9.88 16.21 13.05
N THR A 180 8.69 15.82 12.57
CA THR A 180 7.77 14.94 13.31
C THR A 180 8.40 13.58 13.60
N LEU A 181 9.09 13.00 12.62
CA LEU A 181 9.76 11.70 12.78
C LEU A 181 10.91 11.73 13.80
N ASN A 182 11.69 12.82 13.81
CA ASN A 182 12.82 12.96 14.74
C ASN A 182 12.36 13.28 16.17
N ALA A 183 11.23 13.95 16.33
CA ALA A 183 10.67 14.29 17.65
C ALA A 183 9.74 13.19 18.23
N ALA A 184 9.36 12.17 17.43
CA ALA A 184 8.52 11.08 17.91
C ALA A 184 9.28 10.20 18.92
N PRO A 185 8.78 10.01 20.15
CA PRO A 185 9.50 9.33 21.22
C PRO A 185 9.53 7.81 21.02
N ILE A 186 10.49 7.13 21.65
CA ILE A 186 10.49 5.68 21.74
C ILE A 186 9.39 5.24 22.70
N VAL A 187 8.45 4.40 22.23
CA VAL A 187 7.34 3.89 23.06
C VAL A 187 7.41 2.38 23.18
N LYS A 188 7.26 1.85 24.40
CA LYS A 188 7.35 0.42 24.71
C LYS A 188 6.29 0.00 25.74
N LYS A 189 6.19 -1.32 25.99
CA LYS A 189 5.27 -1.89 27.00
C LYS A 189 5.34 -1.14 28.33
N GLY A 190 4.17 -0.82 28.87
CA GLY A 190 4.01 -0.09 30.13
C GLY A 190 3.82 1.43 29.96
N ALA A 191 4.09 1.99 28.78
CA ALA A 191 3.79 3.40 28.50
C ALA A 191 2.28 3.68 28.56
N ARG A 192 1.89 4.86 29.05
CA ARG A 192 0.49 5.28 29.18
C ARG A 192 0.31 6.70 28.69
N GLY A 193 -0.88 7.03 28.25
CA GLY A 193 -1.28 8.38 27.88
C GLY A 193 -1.57 8.53 26.39
N LYS A 194 -1.65 9.78 25.93
CA LYS A 194 -2.22 10.08 24.63
C LYS A 194 -1.36 9.63 23.45
N ILE A 195 -0.03 9.64 23.57
CA ILE A 195 0.84 9.09 22.52
C ILE A 195 0.61 7.58 22.34
N SER A 196 0.49 6.81 23.43
CA SER A 196 0.12 5.39 23.36
C SER A 196 -1.23 5.20 22.69
N LYS A 197 -2.21 6.06 23.00
CA LYS A 197 -3.55 6.03 22.38
C LYS A 197 -3.48 6.30 20.88
N ILE A 198 -2.67 7.28 20.47
CA ILE A 198 -2.47 7.62 19.06
C ILE A 198 -1.84 6.45 18.30
N ILE A 199 -0.83 5.78 18.87
CA ILE A 199 -0.24 4.57 18.27
C ILE A 199 -1.31 3.50 18.05
N GLN A 200 -2.17 3.25 19.06
CA GLN A 200 -3.26 2.29 18.94
C GLN A 200 -4.26 2.69 17.84
N GLN A 201 -4.60 3.98 17.75
CA GLN A 201 -5.48 4.49 16.68
C GLN A 201 -4.85 4.36 15.30
N MET A 202 -3.54 4.60 15.16
CA MET A 202 -2.82 4.37 13.91
C MET A 202 -2.85 2.89 13.53
N LEU A 203 -2.59 1.99 14.48
CA LEU A 203 -2.68 0.55 14.26
C LEU A 203 -4.08 0.11 13.81
N ILE A 204 -5.14 0.60 14.47
CA ILE A 204 -6.52 0.32 14.09
C ILE A 204 -6.82 0.85 12.68
N ASN A 205 -6.43 2.10 12.39
CA ASN A 205 -6.61 2.73 11.07
C ASN A 205 -5.95 1.91 9.95
N ILE A 206 -4.78 1.33 10.21
CA ILE A 206 -4.05 0.51 9.23
C ILE A 206 -4.41 -1.00 9.32
N GLY A 207 -5.36 -1.38 10.17
CA GLY A 207 -5.99 -2.71 10.18
C GLY A 207 -5.49 -3.72 11.23
N TYR A 208 -4.76 -3.29 12.24
CA TYR A 208 -4.29 -4.15 13.33
C TYR A 208 -5.16 -3.97 14.57
N SER A 209 -5.70 -5.09 15.09
CA SER A 209 -6.41 -5.09 16.37
C SER A 209 -5.42 -4.92 17.53
N VAL A 210 -5.76 -4.04 18.47
CA VAL A 210 -4.96 -3.76 19.68
C VAL A 210 -5.52 -4.44 20.94
N GLY A 211 -6.45 -5.40 20.76
CA GLY A 211 -7.13 -6.11 21.83
C GLY A 211 -8.53 -5.57 22.15
N SER A 212 -9.15 -6.09 23.22
CA SER A 212 -10.58 -5.87 23.54
C SER A 212 -10.94 -4.46 23.98
N TYR A 213 -9.96 -3.67 24.44
CA TYR A 213 -10.19 -2.32 25.00
C TYR A 213 -10.00 -1.18 23.99
N ALA A 214 -9.84 -1.52 22.70
CA ALA A 214 -9.58 -0.55 21.63
C ALA A 214 -8.41 0.40 21.99
N SER A 215 -8.49 1.68 21.61
CA SER A 215 -7.45 2.68 21.89
C SER A 215 -7.64 3.32 23.28
N ASP A 216 -7.29 2.59 24.35
CA ASP A 216 -7.42 3.01 25.75
C ASP A 216 -6.26 3.89 26.25
N GLY A 217 -5.19 4.02 25.48
CA GLY A 217 -3.99 4.76 25.85
C GLY A 217 -3.04 4.00 26.76
N VAL A 218 -3.21 2.68 26.92
CA VAL A 218 -2.31 1.81 27.67
C VAL A 218 -1.53 0.93 26.71
N PHE A 219 -0.21 1.07 26.67
CA PHE A 219 0.67 0.22 25.86
C PHE A 219 0.87 -1.14 26.55
N GLY A 220 -0.20 -1.94 26.60
CA GLY A 220 -0.25 -3.27 27.18
C GLY A 220 0.02 -4.38 26.16
N ASP A 221 -0.26 -5.63 26.56
CA ASP A 221 0.05 -6.82 25.75
C ASP A 221 -0.68 -6.86 24.40
N GLY A 222 -1.92 -6.39 24.35
CA GLY A 222 -2.66 -6.26 23.08
C GLY A 222 -1.97 -5.31 22.10
N THR A 223 -1.47 -4.17 22.59
CA THR A 223 -0.74 -3.19 21.78
C THR A 223 0.63 -3.72 21.35
N VAL A 224 1.37 -4.37 22.25
CA VAL A 224 2.66 -5.01 21.91
C VAL A 224 2.47 -6.07 20.83
N THR A 225 1.43 -6.89 20.95
CA THR A 225 1.11 -7.93 19.95
C THR A 225 0.81 -7.30 18.60
N ALA A 226 0.03 -6.22 18.56
CA ALA A 226 -0.27 -5.47 17.35
C ALA A 226 0.99 -4.83 16.73
N ILE A 227 1.85 -4.22 17.54
CA ILE A 227 3.12 -3.65 17.07
C ILE A 227 4.04 -4.74 16.51
N LYS A 228 4.18 -5.88 17.18
CA LYS A 228 4.99 -6.99 16.67
C LYS A 228 4.43 -7.54 15.36
N ALA A 229 3.12 -7.68 15.23
CA ALA A 229 2.48 -8.06 13.97
C ALA A 229 2.80 -7.03 12.86
N PHE A 230 2.57 -5.75 13.14
CA PHE A 230 2.87 -4.64 12.22
C PHE A 230 4.34 -4.58 11.82
N GLN A 231 5.26 -4.78 12.77
CA GLN A 231 6.70 -4.81 12.53
C GLN A 231 7.10 -5.98 11.63
N ARG A 232 6.59 -7.20 11.90
CA ARG A 232 6.79 -8.36 11.01
C ARG A 232 6.28 -8.05 9.61
N ASP A 233 5.09 -7.45 9.52
CA ASP A 233 4.48 -7.12 8.24
C ASP A 233 5.20 -6.00 7.49
N SER A 234 5.96 -5.17 8.22
CA SER A 234 6.75 -4.05 7.73
C SER A 234 8.22 -4.38 7.50
N ASN A 235 8.64 -5.64 7.68
CA ASN A 235 10.04 -6.11 7.61
C ASN A 235 10.97 -5.41 8.61
N LEU A 236 10.49 -5.20 9.84
CA LEU A 236 11.26 -4.70 10.97
C LEU A 236 11.52 -5.84 11.98
N SER A 237 12.50 -5.64 12.86
CA SER A 237 12.61 -6.47 14.06
C SER A 237 11.31 -6.38 14.87
N ALA A 238 10.71 -7.52 15.19
CA ALA A 238 9.44 -7.63 15.90
C ALA A 238 9.62 -7.55 17.42
N ASP A 239 10.29 -6.49 17.88
CA ASP A 239 10.63 -6.28 19.29
C ASP A 239 9.45 -5.74 20.13
N GLY A 240 8.39 -5.23 19.48
CA GLY A 240 7.24 -4.63 20.16
C GLY A 240 7.47 -3.18 20.60
N ILE A 241 8.55 -2.54 20.13
CA ILE A 241 8.94 -1.18 20.47
C ILE A 241 8.67 -0.25 19.28
N VAL A 242 8.03 0.88 19.56
CA VAL A 242 7.82 1.94 18.57
C VAL A 242 9.04 2.86 18.60
N GLY A 243 10.09 2.44 17.89
CA GLY A 243 11.26 3.28 17.59
C GLY A 243 11.10 4.05 16.28
N LYS A 244 12.15 4.78 15.89
CA LYS A 244 12.16 5.64 14.68
C LYS A 244 11.68 4.93 13.42
N GLU A 245 12.15 3.72 13.13
CA GLU A 245 11.72 2.97 11.94
C GLU A 245 10.27 2.46 12.05
N THR A 246 9.78 2.13 13.25
CA THR A 246 8.37 1.78 13.46
C THR A 246 7.47 3.00 13.22
N TRP A 247 7.83 4.18 13.74
CA TRP A 247 7.11 5.43 13.49
C TRP A 247 7.04 5.77 12.02
N LYS A 248 8.19 5.70 11.34
CA LYS A 248 8.30 5.92 9.91
C LYS A 248 7.34 5.02 9.12
N LYS A 249 7.25 3.74 9.48
CA LYS A 249 6.31 2.80 8.84
C LYS A 249 4.87 3.12 9.20
N LEU A 250 4.54 3.46 10.45
CA LEU A 250 3.18 3.86 10.84
C LEU A 250 2.72 5.04 9.98
N PHE A 251 3.53 6.09 9.88
CA PHE A 251 3.21 7.29 9.11
C PHE A 251 2.94 6.99 7.62
N ARG A 252 3.73 6.10 6.98
CA ARG A 252 3.55 5.73 5.56
C ARG A 252 2.28 4.95 5.27
N ASN A 253 1.72 4.25 6.26
CA ASN A 253 0.62 3.32 6.05
C ASN A 253 -0.74 3.88 6.47
N LEU A 254 -0.79 5.08 7.05
CA LEU A 254 -2.05 5.72 7.43
C LEU A 254 -2.95 5.88 6.21
N LYS A 255 -4.23 5.55 6.39
CA LYS A 255 -5.30 5.62 5.39
C LYS A 255 -6.09 6.90 5.51
#